data_AF-A0A349AXR9-F1
#
_entry.id   AF-A0A349AXR9-F1
#
_cell.length_a   1.000
_cell.length_b   1.000
_cell.length_c   1.000
_cell.angle_alpha   90.00
_cell.angle_beta   90.00
_cell.angle_gamma   90.00
#
_symmetry.space_group_name_H-M   'P 1'
#
loop_
_entity.id
_entity.type
_entity.pdbx_description
1 polymer ?
#
loop_
_entity_poly.entity_id
_entity_poly.type
_entity_poly.pdbx_seq_one_letter_code
_entity_poly.pdbx_strand_id
1 'polypeptide(L)'
;MTLDATRAVVIVSGGAALSPFTTPDAIANQGMAAGSTDTYLRQGLLDAGFTVFTSPASMGGGPALEDTGFSGFSDPAITLPAELTVNCVGPIDDAGQRLANFLEY
;
A
#
# COMPACT_ATOMS: atom_id res chain seq x y z
N MET A 1 6.08 26.57 1.50
CA MET A 1 4.83 25.88 1.86
C MET A 1 5.18 24.96 3.01
N THR A 2 4.82 25.33 4.23
CA THR A 2 5.11 24.50 5.40
C THR A 2 4.06 23.40 5.42
N LEU A 3 4.46 22.15 5.18
CA LEU A 3 3.55 21.01 5.26
C LEU A 3 3.10 20.88 6.71
N ASP A 4 1.79 20.91 6.91
CA ASP A 4 1.15 20.68 8.20
C ASP A 4 1.47 19.25 8.64
N ALA A 5 2.14 19.08 9.77
CA ALA A 5 2.55 17.77 10.30
C ALA A 5 1.36 16.83 10.61
N THR A 6 0.12 17.32 10.44
CA THR A 6 -1.12 16.57 10.56
C THR A 6 -1.62 15.94 9.26
N ARG A 7 -0.93 16.13 8.11
CA ARG A 7 -1.38 15.61 6.81
C ARG A 7 -0.45 14.53 6.28
N ALA A 8 -1.02 13.35 6.02
CA ALA A 8 -0.37 12.26 5.32
C ALA A 8 -0.99 12.06 3.92
N VAL A 9 -0.20 11.51 3.00
CA VAL A 9 -0.66 11.00 1.71
C VAL A 9 -0.70 9.49 1.78
N VAL A 10 -1.84 8.90 1.45
CA VAL A 10 -2.03 7.46 1.36
C VAL A 10 -2.20 7.10 -0.11
N ILE A 11 -1.29 6.29 -0.66
CA ILE A 11 -1.44 5.70 -1.98
C ILE A 11 -2.30 4.44 -1.85
N VAL A 12 -3.39 4.38 -2.60
CA VAL A 12 -4.33 3.25 -2.56
C VAL A 12 -4.34 2.57 -3.93
N SER A 13 -3.86 1.34 -3.97
CA SER A 13 -3.87 0.52 -5.17
C SER A 13 -5.27 -0.08 -5.45
N GLY A 14 -5.60 -0.21 -6.74
CA GLY A 14 -6.83 -0.81 -7.23
C GLY A 14 -6.64 -1.42 -8.62
N GLY A 15 -7.69 -1.92 -9.26
CA GLY A 15 -7.62 -2.43 -10.63
C GLY A 15 -6.67 -3.62 -10.80
N ALA A 16 -6.70 -4.57 -9.86
CA ALA A 16 -5.81 -5.73 -9.78
C ALA A 16 -4.31 -5.44 -9.54
N ALA A 17 -3.93 -4.22 -9.13
CA ALA A 17 -2.60 -3.94 -8.62
C ALA A 17 -2.43 -4.50 -7.19
N LEU A 18 -1.26 -5.08 -6.91
CA LEU A 18 -0.86 -5.52 -5.57
C LEU A 18 0.15 -4.52 -5.00
N SER A 19 0.03 -4.23 -3.70
CA SER A 19 0.92 -3.32 -2.98
C SER A 19 1.12 -3.83 -1.54
N PRO A 20 2.33 -3.78 -0.98
CA PRO A 20 2.54 -3.97 0.44
C PRO A 20 2.05 -2.74 1.20
N PHE A 21 1.83 -2.90 2.50
CA PHE A 21 1.78 -1.75 3.39
C PHE A 21 3.18 -1.17 3.56
N THR A 22 3.30 0.15 3.40
CA THR A 22 4.54 0.89 3.66
C THR A 22 4.27 2.10 4.53
N THR A 23 5.27 2.47 5.33
CA THR A 23 5.34 3.76 6.03
C THR A 23 6.37 4.65 5.31
N PRO A 24 6.64 5.88 5.78
CA PRO A 24 7.75 6.67 5.24
C PRO A 24 9.10 5.94 5.29
N ASP A 25 9.31 5.10 6.30
CA ASP A 25 10.60 4.48 6.60
C ASP A 25 10.63 2.95 6.42
N ALA A 26 9.48 2.29 6.31
CA ALA A 26 9.38 0.84 6.14
C ALA A 26 8.82 0.48 4.76
N ILE A 27 9.51 -0.41 4.06
CA ILE A 27 9.22 -0.86 2.68
C ILE A 27 9.27 -2.39 2.59
N ALA A 28 8.97 -2.95 1.41
CA ALA A 28 9.29 -4.36 1.15
C ALA A 28 10.80 -4.61 1.19
N ASN A 29 11.22 -5.71 1.82
CA ASN A 29 12.63 -6.08 1.94
C ASN A 29 13.18 -6.69 0.64
N GLN A 30 12.30 -7.17 -0.25
CA GLN A 30 12.66 -7.76 -1.53
C GLN A 30 11.80 -7.19 -2.66
N GLY A 31 12.40 -7.04 -3.83
CA GLY A 31 11.73 -6.46 -5.01
C GLY A 31 11.49 -4.96 -4.87
N MET A 32 10.35 -4.51 -5.39
CA MET A 32 9.97 -3.10 -5.41
C MET A 32 9.42 -2.65 -4.05
N ALA A 33 9.91 -1.51 -3.55
CA ALA A 33 9.64 -1.00 -2.20
C ALA A 33 8.15 -0.97 -1.81
N ALA A 34 7.28 -0.62 -2.77
CA ALA A 34 5.82 -0.51 -2.58
C ALA A 34 5.04 -1.26 -3.69
N GLY A 35 5.65 -2.23 -4.35
CA GLY A 35 5.08 -2.85 -5.55
C GLY A 35 5.25 -1.98 -6.81
N SER A 36 4.91 -2.55 -7.96
CA SER A 36 5.21 -1.98 -9.28
C SER A 36 4.53 -0.62 -9.52
N THR A 37 3.27 -0.48 -9.12
CA THR A 37 2.47 0.74 -9.32
C THR A 37 2.93 1.90 -8.43
N ASP A 38 3.22 1.60 -7.16
CA ASP A 38 3.29 2.65 -6.15
C ASP A 38 4.72 3.11 -5.86
N THR A 39 5.75 2.32 -6.18
CA THR A 39 7.14 2.60 -5.78
C THR A 39 7.65 3.97 -6.24
N TYR A 40 7.49 4.30 -7.52
CA TYR A 40 7.98 5.57 -8.04
C TYR A 40 7.10 6.75 -7.64
N LEU A 41 5.78 6.54 -7.51
CA LEU A 41 4.87 7.56 -6.99
C LEU A 41 5.19 7.89 -5.53
N ARG A 42 5.39 6.86 -4.70
CA ARG A 42 5.83 6.98 -3.31
C ARG A 42 7.13 7.77 -3.21
N GLN A 43 8.14 7.40 -4.00
CA GLN A 43 9.43 8.09 -3.98
C GLN A 43 9.28 9.57 -4.32
N GLY A 44 8.56 9.91 -5.39
CA GLY A 44 8.35 11.30 -5.79
C GLY A 44 7.61 12.14 -4.74
N LEU A 45 6.64 11.53 -4.03
CA LEU A 45 5.92 12.21 -2.95
C LEU A 45 6.80 12.40 -1.70
N LEU A 46 7.64 11.43 -1.35
CA LEU A 46 8.62 11.57 -0.27
C LEU A 46 9.66 12.64 -0.59
N ASP A 47 10.19 12.66 -1.82
CA ASP A 47 11.15 13.67 -2.28
C ASP A 47 10.54 15.09 -2.27
N ALA A 48 9.22 15.20 -2.45
CA ALA A 48 8.47 16.44 -2.31
C ALA A 48 8.17 16.83 -0.85
N GLY A 49 8.58 16.02 0.12
CA GLY A 49 8.48 16.28 1.56
C GLY A 49 7.20 15.81 2.23
N PHE A 50 6.35 15.03 1.55
CA PHE A 50 5.12 14.49 2.15
C PHE A 50 5.43 13.31 3.08
N THR A 51 4.61 13.13 4.11
CA THR A 51 4.52 11.85 4.85
C THR A 51 3.68 10.89 4.04
N VAL A 52 4.27 9.80 3.54
CA VAL A 52 3.61 8.89 2.58
C VAL A 52 3.46 7.49 3.16
N PHE A 53 2.27 6.91 2.98
CA PHE A 53 1.96 5.52 3.26
C PHE A 53 1.38 4.85 2.00
N THR A 54 1.44 3.54 1.92
CA THR A 54 0.70 2.75 0.92
C THR A 54 -0.31 1.86 1.64
N SER A 55 -1.54 1.83 1.17
CA SER A 55 -2.53 0.84 1.62
C SER A 55 -2.13 -0.54 1.07
N PRO A 56 -2.21 -1.63 1.87
CA PRO A 56 -1.95 -2.96 1.36
C PRO A 56 -3.10 -3.42 0.45
N ALA A 57 -2.75 -3.97 -0.71
CA ALA A 57 -3.69 -4.56 -1.65
C ALA A 57 -3.22 -5.95 -2.09
N SER A 58 -4.14 -6.91 -2.11
CA SER A 58 -3.87 -8.30 -2.49
C SER A 58 -4.95 -8.85 -3.41
N MET A 59 -4.61 -9.89 -4.17
CA MET A 59 -5.61 -10.69 -4.88
C MET A 59 -6.31 -11.60 -3.87
N GLY A 60 -7.58 -11.32 -3.61
CA GLY A 60 -8.42 -12.14 -2.75
C GLY A 60 -8.46 -11.67 -1.30
N GLY A 61 -8.79 -12.60 -0.42
CA GLY A 61 -9.24 -12.28 0.92
C GLY A 61 -8.16 -12.07 1.97
N GLY A 62 -6.87 -12.24 1.66
CA GLY A 62 -5.76 -12.34 2.63
C GLY A 62 -4.80 -11.14 2.68
N PRO A 63 -3.78 -11.17 3.54
CA PRO A 63 -2.73 -10.14 3.61
C PRO A 63 -1.94 -9.97 2.31
N ALA A 64 -1.36 -8.77 2.12
CA ALA A 64 -0.47 -8.49 1.00
C ALA A 64 0.97 -8.97 1.31
N LEU A 65 1.25 -10.24 1.01
CA LEU A 65 2.53 -10.89 1.33
C LEU A 65 3.56 -10.77 0.21
N GLU A 66 3.11 -10.93 -1.04
CA GLU A 66 3.98 -10.89 -2.21
C GLU A 66 3.18 -10.59 -3.48
N ASP A 67 3.89 -10.03 -4.45
CA ASP A 67 3.54 -10.03 -5.87
C ASP A 67 4.68 -10.72 -6.62
N THR A 68 4.40 -11.89 -7.20
CA THR A 68 5.39 -12.67 -7.97
C THR A 68 5.49 -12.22 -9.43
N GLY A 69 4.73 -11.20 -9.82
CA GLY A 69 4.78 -10.58 -11.13
C GLY A 69 6.08 -9.82 -11.42
N PHE A 70 6.20 -9.34 -12.65
CA PHE A 70 7.33 -8.51 -13.07
C PHE A 70 7.35 -7.21 -12.26
N SER A 71 8.50 -6.90 -11.65
CA SER A 71 8.65 -5.76 -10.73
C SER A 71 7.70 -5.82 -9.52
N GLY A 72 7.37 -7.02 -9.05
CA GLY A 72 6.61 -7.22 -7.82
C GLY A 72 7.45 -6.99 -6.55
N PHE A 73 6.93 -7.43 -5.42
CA PHE A 73 7.55 -7.29 -4.10
C PHE A 73 7.41 -8.59 -3.31
N SER A 74 8.25 -8.77 -2.31
CA SER A 74 8.05 -9.81 -1.29
C SER A 74 8.69 -9.40 0.03
N ASP A 75 8.35 -10.14 1.08
CA ASP A 75 8.85 -9.89 2.44
C ASP A 75 8.60 -8.44 2.91
N PRO A 76 7.33 -8.01 3.02
CA PRO A 76 7.01 -6.68 3.52
C PRO A 76 7.50 -6.50 4.96
N ALA A 77 8.21 -5.41 5.24
CA ALA A 77 8.70 -5.13 6.60
C ALA A 77 7.58 -5.10 7.65
N ILE A 78 6.36 -4.73 7.24
CA ILE A 78 5.15 -4.78 8.07
C ILE A 78 4.05 -5.47 7.27
N THR A 79 3.49 -6.54 7.82
CA THR A 79 2.30 -7.21 7.27
C THR A 79 1.09 -6.83 8.10
N LEU A 80 0.11 -6.18 7.46
CA LEU A 80 -1.19 -5.92 8.08
C LEU A 80 -2.13 -7.12 7.88
N PRO A 81 -3.11 -7.33 8.79
CA PRO A 81 -4.07 -8.41 8.67
C PRO A 81 -5.02 -8.20 7.48
N ALA A 82 -5.77 -9.25 7.16
CA ALA A 82 -6.58 -9.30 5.95
C ALA A 82 -7.73 -8.29 5.95
N GLU A 83 -8.25 -7.95 7.13
CA GLU A 83 -9.33 -6.99 7.36
C GLU A 83 -8.92 -5.55 7.05
N LEU A 84 -7.61 -5.28 6.97
CA LEU A 84 -7.00 -4.00 6.58
C LEU A 84 -6.42 -4.02 5.16
N THR A 85 -6.56 -5.13 4.43
CA THR A 85 -5.95 -5.32 3.10
C THR A 85 -6.99 -5.30 1.99
N VAL A 86 -6.93 -4.31 1.11
CA VAL A 86 -7.86 -4.14 -0.02
C VAL A 86 -7.82 -5.39 -0.92
N ASN A 87 -8.99 -6.01 -1.14
CA ASN A 87 -9.12 -7.07 -2.13
C ASN A 87 -9.27 -6.44 -3.52
N CYS A 88 -8.18 -6.40 -4.30
CA CYS A 88 -8.11 -5.64 -5.54
C CYS A 88 -8.82 -6.31 -6.75
N VAL A 89 -9.40 -7.49 -6.55
CA VAL A 89 -10.17 -8.26 -7.56
C VAL A 89 -11.55 -8.68 -7.06
N GLY A 90 -11.92 -8.31 -5.82
CA GLY A 90 -13.19 -8.67 -5.20
C GLY A 90 -14.34 -7.69 -5.50
N PRO A 91 -15.51 -7.93 -4.89
CA PRO A 91 -16.61 -6.97 -4.89
C PRO A 91 -16.15 -5.61 -4.35
N ILE A 92 -16.67 -4.53 -4.93
CA ILE A 92 -16.24 -3.18 -4.56
C ILE A 92 -16.63 -2.79 -3.14
N ASP A 93 -17.75 -3.33 -2.63
CA ASP A 93 -18.19 -3.11 -1.26
C ASP A 93 -17.21 -3.73 -0.24
N ASP A 94 -16.72 -4.95 -0.52
CA ASP A 94 -15.71 -5.62 0.30
C ASP A 94 -14.39 -4.85 0.29
N ALA A 95 -13.94 -4.43 -0.91
CA ALA A 95 -12.73 -3.62 -1.06
C ALA A 95 -12.84 -2.28 -0.31
N GLY A 96 -14.01 -1.62 -0.41
CA GLY A 96 -14.32 -0.37 0.27
C GLY A 96 -14.33 -0.52 1.79
N GLN A 97 -14.93 -1.58 2.32
CA GLN A 97 -14.95 -1.83 3.77
C GLN A 97 -13.54 -2.00 4.34
N ARG A 98 -12.67 -2.73 3.63
CA ARG A 98 -11.29 -2.95 4.08
C ARG A 98 -10.45 -1.68 4.00
N LEU A 99 -10.66 -0.88 2.95
CA LEU A 99 -10.04 0.45 2.85
C LEU A 99 -10.50 1.36 4.00
N ALA A 100 -11.80 1.37 4.32
CA ALA A 100 -12.33 2.13 5.44
C ALA A 100 -11.66 1.72 6.76
N ASN A 101 -11.57 0.41 7.04
CA ASN A 101 -10.89 -0.10 8.22
C ASN A 101 -9.42 0.35 8.28
N PHE A 102 -8.71 0.31 7.16
CA PHE A 102 -7.31 0.74 7.07
C PHE A 102 -7.14 2.23 7.37
N LEU A 103 -8.05 3.08 6.90
CA LEU A 103 -7.98 4.53 7.14
C LEU A 103 -8.29 4.93 8.59
N GLU A 104 -8.90 4.02 9.38
CA GLU A 104 -9.19 4.22 10.80
C GLU A 104 -8.15 3.61 11.75
N TYR A 105 -7.17 2.86 11.23
CA TYR A 105 -6.09 2.22 11.98
C TYR A 105 -4.97 3.21 12.33
#